data_AF-A0A2H0L651-F1
#
_entry.id   AF-A0A2H0L651-F1
#
_cell.length_a   1.000
_cell.length_b   1.000
_cell.length_c   1.000
_cell.angle_alpha   90.00
_cell.angle_beta   90.00
_cell.angle_gamma   90.00
#
_symmetry.space_group_name_H-M   'P 1'
#
loop_
_entity.id
_entity.type
_entity.pdbx_description
1 polymer ?
#
loop_
_entity_poly.entity_id
_entity_poly.type
_entity_poly.pdbx_seq_one_letter_code
_entity_poly.pdbx_strand_id
1 'polypeptide(L)'
;MKTQNDPNQPVTKREFQEHTKEFQEHTKEFHEFVEFTAKTVATKDDLKKFATKDDLKKFATKEELDSFRKAAFKHFATKEDMRRIVEKSEERIIKNNSQVLASNDKMSKKLDIILDELPAKAAQDREQNDRLDVIETHLGFHPVAA
;
A
#
# COMPACT_ATOMS: atom_id res chain seq x y z
N MET A 1 -28.03 84.19 -0.75
CA MET A 1 -28.18 84.72 -2.12
C MET A 1 -26.98 84.24 -2.92
N LYS A 2 -27.18 83.37 -3.92
CA LYS A 2 -26.12 82.95 -4.83
C LYS A 2 -26.04 84.00 -5.94
N THR A 3 -24.97 84.77 -6.00
CA THR A 3 -24.70 85.65 -7.13
C THR A 3 -24.47 84.77 -8.36
N GLN A 4 -25.24 84.99 -9.42
CA GLN A 4 -24.96 84.38 -10.72
C GLN A 4 -23.59 84.89 -11.19
N ASN A 5 -22.67 83.97 -11.51
CA ASN A 5 -21.41 84.31 -12.17
C ASN A 5 -21.70 84.88 -13.55
N ASP A 6 -21.44 86.17 -13.77
CA ASP A 6 -21.41 86.77 -15.10
C ASP A 6 -20.07 86.38 -15.76
N PRO A 7 -20.09 85.60 -16.86
CA PRO A 7 -18.86 85.13 -17.52
C PRO A 7 -18.00 86.25 -18.13
N ASN A 8 -18.49 87.48 -18.22
CA ASN A 8 -17.74 88.64 -18.70
C ASN A 8 -17.29 89.60 -17.57
N GLN A 9 -17.47 89.22 -16.30
CA GLN A 9 -16.99 90.04 -15.18
C GLN A 9 -15.44 90.00 -15.09
N PRO A 10 -14.75 91.16 -15.01
CA PRO A 10 -13.29 91.18 -14.89
C PRO A 10 -12.86 90.52 -13.59
N VAL A 11 -12.04 89.47 -13.68
CA VAL A 11 -11.50 88.76 -12.52
C VAL A 11 -10.60 89.70 -11.72
N THR A 12 -10.87 89.81 -10.42
CA THR A 12 -10.03 90.58 -9.51
C THR A 12 -8.71 89.86 -9.24
N LYS A 13 -7.66 90.60 -8.87
CA LYS A 13 -6.37 90.02 -8.49
C LYS A 13 -6.49 88.96 -7.38
N ARG A 14 -7.48 89.11 -6.49
CA ARG A 14 -7.75 88.17 -5.39
C ARG A 14 -8.36 86.87 -5.90
N GLU A 15 -9.39 86.92 -6.74
CA GLU A 15 -10.02 85.74 -7.35
C GLU A 15 -9.01 84.95 -8.20
N PHE A 16 -8.16 85.64 -8.95
CA PHE A 16 -7.09 84.98 -9.70
C PHE A 16 -6.10 84.24 -8.78
N GLN A 17 -5.74 84.83 -7.64
CA GLN A 17 -4.87 84.19 -6.64
C GLN A 17 -5.55 83.00 -5.96
N GLU A 18 -6.84 83.06 -5.69
CA GLU A 18 -7.63 81.96 -5.10
C GLU A 18 -7.75 80.79 -6.08
N HIS A 19 -8.12 81.03 -7.33
CA HIS A 19 -8.14 79.99 -8.37
C HIS A 19 -6.76 79.34 -8.61
N THR A 20 -5.69 80.14 -8.53
CA THR A 20 -4.33 79.60 -8.65
C THR A 20 -3.99 78.67 -7.49
N LYS A 21 -4.46 78.97 -6.26
CA LYS A 21 -4.29 78.08 -5.10
C LYS A 21 -5.12 76.81 -5.22
N GLU A 22 -6.39 76.92 -5.60
CA GLU A 22 -7.28 75.77 -5.82
C GLU A 22 -6.70 74.82 -6.87
N PHE A 23 -6.19 75.36 -7.98
CA PHE A 23 -5.53 74.58 -9.01
C PHE A 23 -4.27 73.86 -8.50
N GLN A 24 -3.47 74.52 -7.66
CA GLN A 24 -2.29 73.92 -7.04
C GLN A 24 -2.65 72.79 -6.06
N GLU A 25 -3.73 72.94 -5.29
CA GLU A 25 -4.24 71.91 -4.37
C GLU A 25 -4.73 70.69 -5.15
N HIS A 26 -5.56 70.88 -6.18
CA HIS A 26 -5.98 69.78 -7.05
C HIS A 26 -4.81 69.07 -7.73
N THR A 27 -3.78 69.81 -8.13
CA THR A 27 -2.57 69.21 -8.72
C THR A 27 -1.85 68.30 -7.70
N LYS A 28 -1.81 68.69 -6.42
CA LYS A 28 -1.23 67.85 -5.35
C LYS A 28 -2.09 66.62 -5.08
N GLU A 29 -3.40 66.78 -4.94
CA GLU A 29 -4.33 65.66 -4.74
C GLU A 29 -4.23 64.64 -5.88
N PHE A 30 -4.13 65.13 -7.13
CA PHE A 30 -3.95 64.27 -8.29
C PHE A 30 -2.61 63.51 -8.23
N HIS A 31 -1.52 64.17 -7.84
CA HIS A 31 -0.23 63.53 -7.68
C HIS A 31 -0.26 62.43 -6.60
N GLU A 32 -0.88 62.72 -5.45
CA GLU A 32 -1.07 61.74 -4.37
C GLU A 32 -1.91 60.54 -4.83
N PHE A 33 -2.96 60.78 -5.62
CA PHE A 33 -3.76 59.72 -6.22
C PHE A 33 -2.94 58.85 -7.17
N VAL A 34 -2.09 59.45 -8.01
CA VAL A 34 -1.21 58.73 -8.95
C VAL A 34 -0.17 57.92 -8.19
N GLU A 35 0.43 58.46 -7.13
CA GLU A 35 1.35 57.69 -6.28
C GLU A 35 0.65 56.52 -5.58
N PHE A 36 -0.54 56.77 -5.04
CA PHE A 36 -1.34 55.73 -4.38
C PHE A 36 -1.68 54.59 -5.34
N THR A 37 -2.14 54.92 -6.55
CA THR A 37 -2.47 53.91 -7.56
C THR A 37 -1.23 53.15 -8.02
N ALA A 38 -0.12 53.84 -8.30
CA ALA A 38 1.13 53.19 -8.68
C ALA A 38 1.68 52.21 -7.62
N LYS A 39 1.43 52.49 -6.32
CA LYS A 39 1.86 51.61 -5.21
C LYS A 39 0.91 50.44 -4.93
N THR A 40 -0.36 50.52 -5.37
CA THR A 40 -1.41 49.57 -4.95
C THR A 40 -1.87 48.62 -6.05
N VAL A 41 -1.77 49.03 -7.32
CA VAL A 41 -2.22 48.19 -8.42
C VAL A 41 -1.13 47.18 -8.82
N ALA A 42 -1.54 45.93 -9.02
CA ALA A 42 -0.65 44.92 -9.56
C ALA A 42 -0.29 45.24 -11.03
N THR A 43 0.99 45.10 -11.36
CA THR A 43 1.48 45.22 -12.74
C THR A 43 1.37 43.89 -13.47
N LYS A 44 1.59 43.92 -14.79
CA LYS A 44 1.66 42.69 -15.60
C LYS A 44 2.79 41.76 -15.14
N ASP A 45 3.90 42.30 -14.64
CA ASP A 45 5.03 41.51 -14.18
C ASP A 45 4.75 40.82 -12.84
N ASP A 46 3.90 41.40 -11.99
CA ASP A 46 3.44 40.75 -10.75
C ASP A 46 2.62 39.48 -11.07
N LEU A 47 1.79 39.54 -12.12
CA LEU A 47 0.92 38.43 -12.52
C LEU A 47 1.69 37.24 -13.13
N LYS A 48 2.87 37.48 -13.74
CA LYS A 48 3.70 36.40 -14.34
C LYS A 48 4.17 35.35 -13.32
N LYS A 49 4.18 35.67 -12.03
CA LYS A 49 4.57 34.75 -10.95
C LYS A 49 3.47 33.76 -10.57
N PHE A 50 2.23 34.00 -11.00
CA PHE A 50 1.09 33.15 -10.68
C PHE A 50 0.85 32.12 -11.79
N ALA A 51 0.55 30.89 -11.38
CA ALA A 51 0.08 29.87 -12.31
C ALA A 51 -1.26 30.28 -12.92
N THR A 52 -1.43 30.01 -14.21
CA THR A 52 -2.68 30.21 -14.92
C THR A 52 -3.62 29.03 -14.67
N LYS A 53 -4.91 29.20 -15.01
CA LYS A 53 -5.87 28.08 -14.96
C LYS A 53 -5.46 26.92 -15.87
N ASP A 54 -4.79 27.21 -16.98
CA ASP A 54 -4.32 26.18 -17.90
C ASP A 54 -3.14 25.39 -17.33
N ASP A 55 -2.25 26.03 -16.55
CA ASP A 55 -1.19 25.35 -15.82
C ASP A 55 -1.71 24.30 -14.83
N LEU A 56 -2.91 24.51 -14.28
CA LEU A 56 -3.52 23.63 -13.29
C LEU A 56 -4.21 22.41 -13.91
N LYS A 57 -4.60 22.46 -15.19
CA LYS A 57 -5.31 21.36 -15.87
C LYS A 57 -4.50 20.06 -15.98
N LYS A 58 -3.17 20.14 -15.86
CA LYS A 58 -2.28 18.97 -15.94
C LYS A 58 -2.24 18.14 -14.65
N PHE A 59 -2.78 18.65 -13.55
CA PHE A 59 -2.77 17.95 -12.27
C PHE A 59 -4.04 17.12 -12.11
N ALA A 60 -3.87 15.87 -11.68
CA ALA A 60 -4.99 15.03 -11.31
C ALA A 60 -5.68 15.57 -10.06
N THR A 61 -7.00 15.47 -10.01
CA THR A 61 -7.77 15.77 -8.81
C THR A 61 -7.58 14.68 -7.76
N LYS A 62 -7.97 14.99 -6.51
CA LYS A 62 -7.92 14.02 -5.42
C LYS A 62 -8.81 12.81 -5.73
N GLU A 63 -9.97 13.05 -6.33
CA GLU A 63 -10.93 12.03 -6.73
C GLU A 63 -10.36 11.12 -7.83
N GLU A 64 -9.64 11.69 -8.81
CA GLU A 64 -8.97 10.94 -9.86
C GLU A 64 -7.87 10.03 -9.30
N LEU A 65 -7.06 10.54 -8.36
CA LEU A 65 -6.03 9.74 -7.68
C LEU A 65 -6.63 8.60 -6.85
N ASP A 66 -7.74 8.87 -6.14
CA ASP A 66 -8.44 7.85 -5.35
C ASP A 66 -9.07 6.76 -6.24
N SER A 67 -9.62 7.16 -7.39
CA SER A 67 -10.13 6.24 -8.41
C SER A 67 -9.00 5.38 -8.99
N PHE A 68 -7.89 6.01 -9.37
CA PHE A 68 -6.70 5.32 -9.86
C PHE A 68 -6.17 4.32 -8.83
N ARG A 69 -6.04 4.71 -7.56
CA ARG A 69 -5.63 3.80 -6.47
C ARG A 69 -6.55 2.59 -6.39
N LYS A 70 -7.87 2.81 -6.34
CA LYS A 70 -8.85 1.70 -6.27
C LYS A 70 -8.75 0.76 -7.46
N ALA A 71 -8.58 1.29 -8.67
CA ALA A 71 -8.48 0.49 -9.88
C ALA A 71 -7.15 -0.28 -9.94
N ALA A 72 -6.02 0.39 -9.70
CA ALA A 72 -4.69 -0.21 -9.78
C ALA A 72 -4.48 -1.33 -8.76
N PHE A 73 -5.03 -1.17 -7.54
CA PHE A 73 -4.85 -2.15 -6.47
C PHE A 73 -5.96 -3.20 -6.36
N LYS A 74 -6.98 -3.17 -7.23
CA LYS A 74 -8.14 -4.08 -7.18
C LYS A 74 -7.75 -5.57 -7.21
N HIS A 75 -6.65 -5.90 -7.87
CA HIS A 75 -6.19 -7.28 -8.05
C HIS A 75 -5.02 -7.68 -7.15
N PHE A 76 -4.50 -6.75 -6.33
CA PHE A 76 -3.41 -7.05 -5.43
C PHE A 76 -3.95 -7.61 -4.12
N ALA A 77 -3.35 -8.71 -3.66
CA ALA A 77 -3.64 -9.26 -2.34
C ALA A 77 -3.22 -8.26 -1.24
N THR A 78 -4.06 -8.12 -0.23
CA THR A 78 -3.76 -7.31 0.95
C THR A 78 -2.89 -8.09 1.94
N LYS A 79 -2.35 -7.39 2.94
CA LYS A 79 -1.63 -8.04 4.05
C LYS A 79 -2.52 -9.04 4.79
N GLU A 80 -3.81 -8.75 4.90
CA GLU A 80 -4.79 -9.63 5.56
C GLU A 80 -5.06 -10.89 4.73
N ASP A 81 -5.12 -10.77 3.41
CA ASP A 81 -5.25 -11.95 2.52
C ASP A 81 -4.07 -12.89 2.69
N MET A 82 -2.85 -12.36 2.73
CA MET A 82 -1.64 -13.16 2.99
C MET A 82 -1.65 -13.80 4.37
N ARG A 83 -2.05 -13.06 5.40
CA ARG A 83 -2.16 -13.58 6.78
C ARG A 83 -3.09 -14.79 6.82
N ARG A 84 -4.25 -14.71 6.18
CA ARG A 84 -5.21 -15.83 6.09
C ARG A 84 -4.65 -17.05 5.38
N ILE A 85 -3.88 -16.83 4.30
CA ILE A 85 -3.22 -17.93 3.57
C ILE A 85 -2.21 -18.63 4.46
N VAL A 86 -1.37 -17.86 5.18
CA VAL A 86 -0.37 -18.39 6.10
C VAL A 86 -1.04 -19.20 7.22
N GLU A 87 -2.00 -18.61 7.93
CA GLU A 87 -2.70 -19.28 9.03
C GLU A 87 -3.35 -20.60 8.57
N LYS A 88 -4.05 -20.58 7.44
CA LYS A 88 -4.67 -21.79 6.88
C LYS A 88 -3.64 -22.84 6.44
N SER A 89 -2.47 -22.41 5.96
CA SER A 89 -1.39 -23.31 5.60
C SER A 89 -0.74 -23.95 6.84
N GLU A 90 -0.53 -23.18 7.91
CA GLU A 90 0.02 -23.64 9.18
C GLU A 90 -0.92 -24.66 9.83
N GLU A 91 -2.22 -24.38 9.88
CA GLU A 91 -3.23 -25.34 10.38
C GLU A 91 -3.18 -26.68 9.63
N ARG A 92 -3.06 -26.63 8.30
CA ARG A 92 -2.94 -27.85 7.46
C ARG A 92 -1.65 -28.60 7.73
N ILE A 93 -0.53 -27.90 7.87
CA ILE A 93 0.78 -28.50 8.16
C ILE A 93 0.73 -29.20 9.53
N ILE A 94 0.23 -28.51 10.56
CA ILE A 94 0.10 -29.06 11.91
C ILE A 94 -0.76 -30.32 11.89
N LYS A 95 -1.94 -30.25 11.26
CA LYS A 95 -2.85 -31.41 11.15
C LYS A 95 -2.20 -32.60 10.47
N ASN A 96 -1.53 -32.38 9.32
CA ASN A 96 -0.86 -33.45 8.59
C ASN A 96 0.27 -34.07 9.43
N ASN A 97 1.08 -33.23 10.08
CA ASN A 97 2.17 -33.69 10.93
C ASN A 97 1.65 -34.52 12.10
N SER A 98 0.56 -34.10 12.76
CA SER A 98 -0.07 -34.88 13.83
C SER A 98 -0.54 -36.26 13.34
N GLN A 99 -1.10 -36.34 12.12
CA GLN A 99 -1.53 -37.62 11.55
C GLN A 99 -0.33 -38.53 11.24
N VAL A 100 0.75 -37.98 10.69
CA VAL A 100 1.99 -38.71 10.42
C VAL A 100 2.60 -39.24 11.71
N LEU A 101 2.70 -38.40 12.76
CA LEU A 101 3.20 -38.82 14.06
C LEU A 101 2.37 -39.97 14.64
N ALA A 102 1.04 -39.86 14.62
CA ALA A 102 0.16 -40.92 15.09
C ALA A 102 0.29 -42.23 14.28
N SER A 103 0.57 -42.13 12.98
CA SER A 103 0.84 -43.30 12.13
C SER A 103 2.20 -43.91 12.46
N ASN A 104 3.23 -43.08 12.65
CA ASN A 104 4.57 -43.53 13.03
C ASN A 104 4.53 -44.23 14.40
N ASP A 105 3.84 -43.68 15.40
CA ASP A 105 3.67 -44.32 16.70
C ASP A 105 3.05 -45.72 16.59
N LYS A 106 2.06 -45.89 15.70
CA LYS A 106 1.46 -47.20 15.44
C LYS A 106 2.43 -48.17 14.77
N MET A 107 3.25 -47.68 13.84
CA MET A 107 4.25 -48.50 13.16
C MET A 107 5.37 -48.91 14.13
N SER A 108 5.87 -47.99 14.96
CA SER A 108 6.86 -48.27 15.99
C SER A 108 6.37 -49.38 16.92
N LYS A 109 5.14 -49.28 17.43
CA LYS A 109 4.54 -50.35 18.26
C LYS A 109 4.48 -51.70 17.56
N LYS A 110 4.16 -51.74 16.26
CA LYS A 110 4.16 -52.99 15.49
C LYS A 110 5.57 -53.54 15.30
N LEU A 111 6.56 -52.68 15.08
CA LEU A 111 7.97 -53.08 14.98
C LEU A 111 8.47 -53.67 16.30
N ASP A 112 8.13 -53.04 17.43
CA ASP A 112 8.48 -53.55 18.76
C ASP A 112 7.93 -54.96 18.98
N ILE A 113 6.65 -55.18 18.65
CA ILE A 113 6.02 -56.52 18.73
C ILE A 113 6.75 -57.54 17.84
N ILE A 114 7.06 -57.18 16.59
CA ILE A 114 7.77 -58.09 15.67
C ILE A 114 9.17 -58.42 16.20
N LEU A 115 9.89 -57.43 16.73
CA LEU A 115 11.22 -57.63 17.31
C LEU A 115 11.18 -58.56 18.53
N ASP A 116 10.14 -58.45 19.36
CA ASP A 116 9.93 -59.32 20.52
C ASP A 116 9.57 -60.76 20.10
N GLU A 117 8.82 -60.96 19.00
CA GLU A 117 8.42 -62.28 18.50
C GLU A 117 9.52 -63.00 17.69
N LEU A 118 10.49 -62.25 17.15
CA LEU A 118 11.51 -62.75 16.22
C LEU A 118 12.36 -63.91 16.78
N PRO A 119 12.83 -63.88 18.04
CA PRO A 119 13.61 -64.97 18.61
C PRO A 119 12.79 -66.27 18.75
N ALA A 120 11.53 -66.16 19.18
CA ALA A 120 10.66 -67.32 19.35
C ALA A 120 10.37 -68.00 18.02
N LYS A 121 10.12 -67.20 16.98
CA LYS A 121 9.90 -67.71 15.63
C LYS A 121 11.15 -68.36 15.04
N ALA A 122 12.32 -67.75 15.24
CA ALA A 122 13.58 -68.34 14.81
C ALA A 122 13.90 -69.67 15.54
N ALA A 123 13.51 -69.79 16.81
CA ALA A 123 13.64 -71.06 17.55
C ALA A 123 12.67 -72.13 17.00
N GLN A 124 11.42 -71.74 16.71
CA GLN A 124 10.44 -72.63 16.10
C GLN A 124 10.88 -73.12 14.72
N ASP A 125 11.44 -72.25 13.88
CA ASP A 125 11.94 -72.60 12.54
C ASP A 125 13.11 -73.60 12.64
N ARG A 126 14.01 -73.44 13.62
CA ARG A 126 15.09 -74.41 13.90
C ARG A 126 14.52 -75.78 14.28
N GLU A 127 13.56 -75.80 15.21
CA GLU A 127 12.93 -77.05 15.65
C GLU A 127 12.19 -77.75 14.48
N GLN A 128 11.54 -76.98 13.61
CA GLN A 128 10.89 -77.53 12.42
C GLN A 128 11.89 -78.14 11.44
N ASN A 129 13.04 -77.49 11.22
CA ASN A 129 14.10 -78.04 10.38
C ASN A 129 14.71 -79.31 10.99
N ASP A 130 15.02 -79.32 12.30
CA ASP A 130 15.53 -80.51 12.99
C ASP A 130 14.55 -81.70 12.86
N ARG A 131 13.23 -81.43 12.97
CA ARG A 131 12.19 -82.44 12.77
C ARG A 131 12.10 -82.94 11.33
N LEU A 132 12.31 -82.06 10.34
CA LEU A 132 12.36 -82.43 8.93
C LEU A 132 13.55 -83.34 8.64
N ASP A 133 14.74 -83.00 9.12
CA ASP A 133 15.96 -83.82 8.96
C ASP A 133 15.76 -85.25 9.47
N VAL A 134 15.09 -85.40 10.62
CA VAL A 134 14.75 -86.72 11.18
C VAL A 134 13.82 -87.50 10.24
N ILE A 135 12.80 -86.86 9.68
CA ILE A 135 11.84 -87.49 8.77
C ILE A 135 12.51 -87.87 7.44
N GLU A 136 13.29 -86.97 6.86
CA GLU A 136 14.01 -87.20 5.60
C GLU A 136 14.95 -88.40 5.73
N THR A 137 15.72 -88.46 6.82
CA THR A 137 16.58 -89.60 7.16
C THR A 137 15.77 -90.91 7.25
N HIS A 138 14.59 -90.89 7.87
CA HIS A 138 13.75 -92.08 8.04
C HIS A 138 13.16 -92.59 6.73
N LEU A 139 12.87 -91.69 5.79
CA LEU A 139 12.29 -92.02 4.48
C LEU A 139 13.35 -92.33 3.41
N GLY A 140 14.64 -92.27 3.76
CA GLY A 140 15.74 -92.53 2.83
C GLY A 140 15.97 -91.40 1.82
N PHE A 141 15.43 -90.21 2.09
CA PHE A 141 15.78 -89.01 1.33
C PHE A 141 17.09 -88.45 1.90
N HIS A 142 18.05 -88.17 1.02
CA HIS A 142 19.25 -87.41 1.37
C HIS A 142 19.11 -86.01 0.81
N PRO A 143 19.62 -84.99 1.53
CA PRO A 143 19.56 -83.62 1.07
C PRO A 143 20.19 -83.52 -0.32
N VAL A 144 19.48 -82.87 -1.25
CA VAL A 144 20.06 -82.47 -2.53
C VAL A 144 21.08 -81.39 -2.20
N ALA A 145 22.36 -81.73 -2.23
CA ALA A 145 23.43 -80.75 -2.07
C ALA A 145 23.22 -79.61 -3.09
N ALA A 146 23.08 -78.39 -2.59
CA ALA A 146 23.10 -77.17 -3.40
C ALA A 146 24.54 -76.83 -3.84
#